data_AF-A0A671ENX7-F1
#
_entry.id   AF-A0A671ENX7-F1
#
_cell.length_a   1.000
_cell.length_b   1.000
_cell.length_c   1.000
_cell.angle_alpha   90.00
_cell.angle_beta   90.00
_cell.angle_gamma   90.00
#
_symmetry.space_group_name_H-M   'P 1'
#
loop_
_entity.id
_entity.type
_entity.pdbx_description
1 polymer ?
#
loop_
_entity_poly.entity_id
_entity_poly.type
_entity_poly.pdbx_seq_one_letter_code
_entity_poly.pdbx_strand_id
1 'polypeptide(L)'
;MAFALLPRAPLLLIRLSGQRRVACAGTMASPRCFALELPGCTLAHFAVGTDVAGALPDPRAAALLGPPGRSYSLCVPVAPGGDCAARVRAARLHQRLLHQLRCGPLQRCQLRRMLCYYPGGGADGVQHGVLLHDPGDSPETRSALLALLDSYLEAPRPCLGEFVGDPRHQLWQCLWELRDGQGWQQVGPEPVVPTPEPALHPVVPDLPSSGVFPHRAAARAVLEASIPFIPEARAVLDLVDQCPEQVQKGKFPVIVIEGLDATGKTTVTQSVSDSLKGILLKSPPDCISQWRKLFDDEPTIIRRAFYSLGNYIVASEIAKESTKSPVIVDRYWHSTATYAIATEVSGGVQHLPPAHHPIYQWPRDLLRPDLVLLLTVSPEERIKRIQARGMDRTREEAELEANSIFRQKVEETYQRMEKPACLVVDASPSKEKVLQVVLSLIQDNCH
;
A
#
# COMPACT_ATOMS: atom_id res chain seq x y z
N MET A 1 38.01 67.26 -14.14
CA MET A 1 37.22 68.12 -15.04
C MET A 1 37.20 67.48 -16.42
N ALA A 2 36.08 67.69 -17.11
CA ALA A 2 35.61 66.99 -18.30
C ALA A 2 36.55 67.01 -19.50
N PHE A 3 36.50 65.93 -20.29
CA PHE A 3 36.83 65.95 -21.71
C PHE A 3 35.54 65.85 -22.54
N ALA A 4 35.30 66.93 -23.31
CA ALA A 4 34.87 67.00 -24.71
C ALA A 4 34.81 65.68 -25.52
N LEU A 5 34.05 65.49 -26.62
CA LEU A 5 33.11 66.26 -27.45
C LEU A 5 32.51 65.26 -28.49
N LEU A 6 31.18 65.33 -28.73
CA LEU A 6 30.44 65.14 -30.01
C LEU A 6 30.50 63.78 -30.81
N PRO A 7 29.69 63.55 -31.88
CA PRO A 7 28.23 63.39 -31.92
C PRO A 7 27.74 62.15 -32.77
N ARG A 8 26.41 61.96 -32.78
CA ARG A 8 25.51 61.11 -33.64
C ARG A 8 25.94 61.03 -35.13
N ALA A 9 25.66 60.06 -36.01
CA ALA A 9 24.70 58.92 -36.24
C ALA A 9 25.22 58.15 -37.52
N PRO A 10 24.66 57.05 -38.11
CA PRO A 10 23.26 56.61 -38.11
C PRO A 10 22.96 55.09 -38.03
N LEU A 11 21.66 54.84 -37.90
CA LEU A 11 20.94 53.57 -37.86
C LEU A 11 21.17 52.67 -39.08
N LEU A 12 21.39 51.38 -38.81
CA LEU A 12 21.13 50.30 -39.75
C LEU A 12 20.09 49.36 -39.14
N LEU A 13 18.91 49.35 -39.76
CA LEU A 13 17.79 48.44 -39.54
C LEU A 13 18.19 47.02 -39.95
N ILE A 14 18.16 46.06 -39.01
CA ILE A 14 17.89 44.66 -39.33
C ILE A 14 16.82 44.13 -38.35
N ARG A 15 15.78 43.57 -38.97
CA ARG A 15 14.52 43.08 -38.41
C ARG A 15 14.73 42.06 -37.28
N LEU A 16 14.11 42.31 -36.12
CA LEU A 16 13.87 41.31 -35.10
C LEU A 16 12.44 40.76 -35.28
N SER A 17 12.31 39.59 -35.90
CA SER A 17 11.13 38.73 -35.74
C SER A 17 11.20 38.07 -34.37
N GLY A 18 10.22 38.38 -33.52
CA GLY A 18 10.13 37.87 -32.16
C GLY A 18 9.90 36.36 -32.11
N GLN A 19 10.79 35.67 -31.42
CA GLN A 19 10.50 34.42 -30.72
C GLN A 19 11.00 34.55 -29.30
N ARG A 20 10.14 35.04 -28.40
CA ARG A 20 10.34 34.86 -26.96
C ARG A 20 10.00 33.41 -26.63
N ARG A 21 11.01 32.54 -26.67
CA ARG A 21 11.03 31.32 -25.86
C ARG A 21 11.01 31.78 -24.40
N VAL A 22 9.84 31.78 -23.78
CA VAL A 22 9.74 31.83 -22.33
C VAL A 22 10.13 30.43 -21.84
N ALA A 23 11.36 30.34 -21.33
CA ALA A 23 11.81 29.20 -20.56
C ALA A 23 11.03 29.18 -19.23
N CYS A 24 10.05 28.29 -19.12
CA CYS A 24 9.55 27.86 -17.83
C CYS A 24 10.50 26.79 -17.29
N ALA A 25 11.58 27.22 -16.66
CA ALA A 25 12.36 26.37 -15.77
C ALA A 25 11.76 26.50 -14.36
N GLY A 26 11.32 25.38 -13.78
CA GLY A 26 10.95 25.33 -12.36
C GLY A 26 9.66 24.58 -12.00
N THR A 27 9.40 23.40 -12.57
CA THR A 27 8.48 22.42 -11.98
C THR A 27 9.24 21.10 -11.86
N MET A 28 9.33 20.56 -10.64
CA MET A 28 9.98 19.28 -10.37
C MET A 28 9.48 18.23 -11.38
N ALA A 29 10.41 17.55 -12.05
CA ALA A 29 10.09 16.58 -13.09
C ALA A 29 9.07 15.56 -12.54
N SER A 30 7.93 15.35 -13.19
CA SER A 30 6.93 14.34 -12.78
C SER A 30 7.58 12.94 -12.65
N PRO A 31 7.06 12.04 -11.80
CA PRO A 31 7.54 10.66 -11.79
C PRO A 31 7.38 10.06 -13.19
N ARG A 32 8.50 9.63 -13.77
CA ARG A 32 8.58 9.18 -15.16
C ARG A 32 8.53 7.67 -15.30
N CYS A 33 8.59 6.91 -14.21
CA CYS A 33 8.61 5.45 -14.24
C CYS A 33 7.30 4.85 -13.74
N PHE A 34 6.94 3.70 -14.30
CA PHE A 34 5.72 2.98 -14.01
C PHE A 34 6.04 1.51 -13.73
N ALA A 35 5.30 0.91 -12.80
CA ALA A 35 5.28 -0.52 -12.55
C ALA A 35 3.85 -1.01 -12.78
N LEU A 36 3.66 -1.86 -13.79
CA LEU A 36 2.38 -2.40 -14.20
C LEU A 36 2.27 -3.87 -13.83
N GLU A 37 1.19 -4.25 -13.14
CA GLU A 37 0.91 -5.63 -12.81
C GLU A 37 0.31 -6.39 -14.01
N LEU A 38 1.06 -7.37 -14.50
CA LEU A 38 0.71 -8.25 -15.62
C LEU A 38 -0.05 -9.50 -15.13
N PRO A 39 -0.70 -10.26 -16.03
CA PRO A 39 -1.26 -11.56 -15.66
C PRO A 39 -0.16 -12.47 -15.09
N GLY A 40 -0.52 -13.30 -14.10
CA GLY A 40 0.44 -14.18 -13.43
C GLY A 40 1.32 -13.46 -12.39
N CYS A 41 0.94 -12.26 -11.94
CA CYS A 41 1.61 -11.55 -10.85
C CYS A 41 3.09 -11.20 -11.15
N THR A 42 3.40 -10.90 -12.41
CA THR A 42 4.69 -10.33 -12.82
C THR A 42 4.56 -8.82 -13.02
N LEU A 43 5.67 -8.10 -12.92
CA LEU A 43 5.70 -6.65 -13.10
C LEU A 43 6.41 -6.27 -14.40
N ALA A 44 5.82 -5.35 -15.14
CA ALA A 44 6.50 -4.65 -16.24
C ALA A 44 6.88 -3.24 -15.80
N HIS A 45 8.11 -2.85 -16.10
CA HIS A 45 8.64 -1.55 -15.78
C HIS A 45 8.88 -0.75 -17.08
N PHE A 46 8.34 0.46 -17.14
CA PHE A 46 8.54 1.38 -18.26
C PHE A 46 8.68 2.83 -17.79
N ALA A 47 9.22 3.68 -18.64
CA ALA A 47 9.36 5.10 -18.44
C ALA A 47 8.73 5.90 -19.58
N VAL A 48 8.29 7.12 -19.28
CA VAL A 48 7.70 8.07 -20.24
C VAL A 48 8.61 9.29 -20.37
N GLY A 49 8.88 9.73 -21.61
CA GLY A 49 9.62 10.97 -21.86
C GLY A 49 11.14 10.87 -21.71
N THR A 50 11.69 9.65 -21.67
CA THR A 50 13.15 9.39 -21.68
C THR A 50 13.57 8.78 -23.01
N ASP A 51 14.52 9.43 -23.69
CA ASP A 51 15.12 8.92 -24.91
C ASP A 51 16.17 7.87 -24.54
N VAL A 52 15.81 6.58 -24.65
CA VAL A 52 16.73 5.47 -24.39
C VAL A 52 16.89 4.67 -25.68
N ALA A 53 17.93 5.01 -26.43
CA ALA A 53 18.35 4.22 -27.59
C ALA A 53 18.77 2.81 -27.14
N GLY A 54 18.08 1.78 -27.64
CA GLY A 54 18.53 0.39 -27.56
C GLY A 54 17.88 -0.51 -26.49
N ALA A 55 16.85 -0.07 -25.78
CA ALA A 55 16.13 -0.93 -24.84
C ALA A 55 15.13 -1.85 -25.56
N LEU A 56 15.20 -3.16 -25.31
CA LEU A 56 14.27 -4.15 -25.88
C LEU A 56 12.89 -4.03 -25.21
N PRO A 57 11.79 -3.85 -25.96
CA PRO A 57 10.45 -3.75 -25.40
C PRO A 57 10.07 -5.02 -24.61
N ASP A 58 9.38 -4.88 -23.47
CA ASP A 58 8.66 -6.02 -22.89
C ASP A 58 7.43 -6.31 -23.77
N PRO A 59 7.41 -7.43 -24.52
CA PRO A 59 6.33 -7.73 -25.45
C PRO A 59 4.97 -7.85 -24.75
N ARG A 60 4.94 -8.20 -23.46
CA ARG A 60 3.71 -8.33 -22.68
C ARG A 60 3.14 -6.96 -22.32
N ALA A 61 4.00 -6.03 -21.91
CA ALA A 61 3.59 -4.65 -21.67
C ALA A 61 3.16 -3.98 -22.97
N ALA A 62 3.90 -4.24 -24.06
CA ALA A 62 3.55 -3.74 -25.39
C ALA A 62 2.16 -4.19 -25.84
N ALA A 63 1.82 -5.47 -25.61
CA ALA A 63 0.50 -6.01 -25.93
C ALA A 63 -0.64 -5.43 -25.05
N LEU A 64 -0.34 -5.01 -23.81
CA LEU A 64 -1.34 -4.43 -22.92
C LEU A 64 -1.52 -2.92 -23.10
N LEU A 65 -0.49 -2.21 -23.55
CA LEU A 65 -0.50 -0.77 -23.74
C LEU A 65 -0.80 -0.37 -25.19
N GLY A 66 -0.53 -1.26 -26.15
CA GLY A 66 -0.78 -1.07 -27.58
C GLY A 66 -2.01 -1.81 -28.12
N PRO A 67 -2.35 -1.63 -29.41
CA PRO A 67 -3.51 -2.27 -30.05
C PRO A 67 -3.34 -3.80 -30.21
N PRO A 68 -4.45 -4.59 -30.32
CA PRO A 68 -5.84 -4.17 -30.52
C PRO A 68 -6.52 -3.68 -29.23
N GLY A 69 -7.27 -2.57 -29.32
CA GLY A 69 -7.91 -1.89 -28.20
C GLY A 69 -7.22 -0.57 -27.80
N ARG A 70 -7.58 -0.04 -26.62
CA ARG A 70 -7.06 1.24 -26.10
C ARG A 70 -6.78 1.17 -24.61
N SER A 71 -5.62 1.69 -24.21
CA SER A 71 -5.21 1.70 -22.81
C SER A 71 -5.04 3.13 -22.29
N TYR A 72 -5.43 3.31 -21.03
CA TYR A 72 -5.39 4.59 -20.33
C TYR A 72 -4.76 4.39 -18.95
N SER A 73 -3.78 5.22 -18.59
CA SER A 73 -3.27 5.33 -17.23
C SER A 73 -4.04 6.40 -16.47
N LEU A 74 -4.50 6.08 -15.26
CA LEU A 74 -4.96 7.07 -14.28
C LEU A 74 -4.06 7.01 -13.04
N CYS A 75 -3.20 8.01 -12.83
CA CYS A 75 -2.38 8.14 -11.61
C CYS A 75 -3.02 9.18 -10.67
N VAL A 76 -3.03 8.92 -9.37
CA VAL A 76 -3.43 9.92 -8.37
C VAL A 76 -2.19 10.65 -7.86
N PRO A 77 -2.06 11.97 -8.11
CA PRO A 77 -0.86 12.68 -7.74
C PRO A 77 -0.75 12.85 -6.22
N VAL A 78 0.47 12.61 -5.73
CA VAL A 78 0.92 12.95 -4.39
C VAL A 78 2.03 13.97 -4.56
N ALA A 79 1.91 15.13 -3.92
CA ALA A 79 2.98 16.12 -3.95
C ALA A 79 4.27 15.49 -3.39
N PRO A 80 5.45 15.65 -4.03
CA PRO A 80 6.71 15.13 -3.50
C PRO A 80 7.03 15.78 -2.14
N GLY A 81 7.41 14.99 -1.14
CA GLY A 81 7.54 15.47 0.24
C GLY A 81 6.19 15.87 0.87
N GLY A 82 5.07 15.45 0.28
CA GLY A 82 3.73 15.76 0.73
C GLY A 82 3.51 15.29 2.16
N ASP A 83 2.87 16.15 2.95
CA ASP A 83 2.52 15.84 4.33
C ASP A 83 1.65 14.57 4.42
N CYS A 84 1.57 14.00 5.63
CA CYS A 84 0.76 12.81 5.87
C CYS A 84 -0.70 12.97 5.37
N ALA A 85 -1.24 14.19 5.45
CA ALA A 85 -2.58 14.49 5.00
C ALA A 85 -2.75 14.41 3.47
N ALA A 86 -1.75 14.79 2.69
CA ALA A 86 -1.74 14.62 1.25
C ALA A 86 -1.78 13.14 0.85
N ARG A 87 -1.02 12.27 1.54
CA ARG A 87 -1.03 10.82 1.31
C ARG A 87 -2.38 10.19 1.65
N VAL A 88 -3.00 10.61 2.75
CA VAL A 88 -4.35 10.17 3.14
C VAL A 88 -5.40 10.59 2.09
N ARG A 89 -5.38 11.86 1.67
CA ARG A 89 -6.30 12.35 0.62
C ARG A 89 -6.11 11.61 -0.69
N ALA A 90 -4.86 11.39 -1.12
CA ALA A 90 -4.55 10.66 -2.34
C ALA A 90 -5.02 9.18 -2.28
N ALA A 91 -4.84 8.51 -1.15
CA ALA A 91 -5.31 7.13 -0.98
C ALA A 91 -6.84 7.03 -1.05
N ARG A 92 -7.57 7.96 -0.42
CA ARG A 92 -9.04 8.02 -0.52
C ARG A 92 -9.51 8.35 -1.94
N LEU A 93 -8.83 9.29 -2.59
CA LEU A 93 -9.06 9.63 -4.00
C LEU A 93 -8.86 8.42 -4.91
N HIS A 94 -7.78 7.65 -4.72
CA HIS A 94 -7.51 6.43 -5.47
C HIS A 94 -8.59 5.35 -5.23
N GLN A 95 -9.05 5.16 -3.99
CA GLN A 95 -10.15 4.23 -3.72
C GLN A 95 -11.46 4.67 -4.39
N ARG A 96 -11.79 5.96 -4.34
CA ARG A 96 -12.98 6.52 -5.02
C ARG A 96 -12.89 6.33 -6.53
N LEU A 97 -11.72 6.58 -7.10
CA LEU A 97 -11.44 6.35 -8.51
C LEU A 97 -11.71 4.89 -8.88
N LEU A 98 -11.15 3.92 -8.15
CA LEU A 98 -11.38 2.50 -8.40
C LEU A 98 -12.86 2.11 -8.34
N HIS A 99 -13.65 2.70 -7.43
CA HIS A 99 -15.08 2.46 -7.37
C HIS A 99 -15.79 3.00 -8.62
N GLN A 100 -15.50 4.23 -9.03
CA GLN A 100 -16.13 4.86 -10.20
C GLN A 100 -15.77 4.16 -11.51
N LEU A 101 -14.53 3.65 -11.65
CA LEU A 101 -14.10 2.89 -12.82
C LEU A 101 -14.84 1.54 -12.98
N ARG A 102 -15.51 1.05 -11.93
CA ARG A 102 -16.31 -0.18 -11.95
C ARG A 102 -17.79 0.07 -12.28
N CYS A 103 -18.16 1.31 -12.59
CA CYS A 103 -19.54 1.72 -12.85
C CYS A 103 -19.75 2.20 -14.30
N GLY A 104 -20.98 2.11 -14.77
CA GLY A 104 -21.40 2.67 -16.05
C GLY A 104 -20.62 2.10 -17.25
N PRO A 105 -20.27 2.93 -18.25
CA PRO A 105 -19.62 2.46 -19.48
C PRO A 105 -18.19 1.93 -19.26
N LEU A 106 -17.56 2.23 -18.12
CA LEU A 106 -16.19 1.80 -17.81
C LEU A 106 -16.14 0.36 -17.28
N GLN A 107 -17.27 -0.20 -16.83
CA GLN A 107 -17.33 -1.56 -16.27
C GLN A 107 -16.88 -2.66 -17.24
N ARG A 108 -16.99 -2.43 -18.55
CA ARG A 108 -16.52 -3.36 -19.59
C ARG A 108 -15.00 -3.38 -19.74
N CYS A 109 -14.31 -2.39 -19.19
CA CYS A 109 -12.86 -2.25 -19.33
C CYS A 109 -12.13 -3.11 -18.30
N GLN A 110 -10.94 -3.56 -18.65
CA GLN A 110 -10.08 -4.33 -17.77
C GLN A 110 -9.23 -3.36 -16.93
N LEU A 111 -9.23 -3.54 -15.61
CA LEU A 111 -8.42 -2.74 -14.70
C LEU A 111 -7.20 -3.53 -14.24
N ARG A 112 -6.03 -2.89 -14.24
CA ARG A 112 -4.78 -3.45 -13.73
C ARG A 112 -4.12 -2.46 -12.80
N ARG A 113 -3.52 -2.98 -11.73
CA ARG A 113 -2.79 -2.16 -10.78
C ARG A 113 -1.56 -1.55 -11.45
N MET A 114 -1.32 -0.27 -11.19
CA MET A 114 -0.17 0.46 -11.68
C MET A 114 0.39 1.34 -10.56
N LEU A 115 1.70 1.49 -10.51
CA LEU A 115 2.37 2.45 -9.62
C LEU A 115 3.18 3.40 -10.48
N CYS A 116 3.18 4.68 -10.13
CA CYS A 116 3.96 5.74 -10.78
C CYS A 116 5.04 6.17 -9.76
N TYR A 117 6.32 6.17 -10.14
CA TYR A 117 7.45 6.38 -9.22
C TYR A 117 8.63 7.12 -9.88
N TYR A 118 9.51 7.66 -9.05
CA TYR A 118 10.72 8.38 -9.50
C TYR A 118 11.89 7.44 -9.82
N PRO A 119 12.66 7.73 -10.89
CA PRO A 119 13.93 7.06 -11.12
C PRO A 119 14.86 7.25 -9.90
N GLY A 120 15.37 6.15 -9.35
CA GLY A 120 16.31 6.18 -8.21
C GLY A 120 15.76 5.63 -6.90
N GLY A 121 14.44 5.44 -6.76
CA GLY A 121 13.82 4.78 -5.60
C GLY A 121 14.03 5.54 -4.29
N GLY A 122 13.01 6.25 -3.83
CA GLY A 122 13.06 6.99 -2.57
C GLY A 122 11.70 6.96 -1.87
N ALA A 123 11.71 7.24 -0.57
CA ALA A 123 10.49 7.34 0.23
C ALA A 123 9.62 8.54 -0.23
N ASP A 124 8.31 8.41 -0.04
CA ASP A 124 7.27 9.40 -0.33
C ASP A 124 7.21 9.81 -1.82
N GLY A 125 7.62 8.89 -2.70
CA GLY A 125 7.72 9.10 -4.14
C GLY A 125 6.74 8.28 -4.98
N VAL A 126 6.00 7.34 -4.38
CA VAL A 126 5.08 6.47 -5.10
C VAL A 126 3.68 7.06 -5.18
N GLN A 127 3.11 7.00 -6.37
CA GLN A 127 1.73 7.36 -6.65
C GLN A 127 0.98 6.11 -7.08
N HIS A 128 -0.16 5.84 -6.43
CA HIS A 128 -1.04 4.76 -6.85
C HIS A 128 -1.80 5.15 -8.11
N GLY A 129 -1.89 4.21 -9.04
CA GLY A 129 -2.64 4.36 -10.25
C GLY A 129 -3.26 3.06 -10.73
N VAL A 130 -3.95 3.17 -11.85
CA VAL A 130 -4.62 2.06 -12.51
C VAL A 130 -4.46 2.20 -14.01
N LEU A 131 -4.14 1.09 -14.66
CA LEU A 131 -4.25 0.97 -16.09
C LEU A 131 -5.66 0.45 -16.41
N LEU A 132 -6.40 1.22 -17.18
CA LEU A 132 -7.68 0.81 -17.76
C LEU A 132 -7.45 0.44 -19.22
N HIS A 133 -7.81 -0.79 -19.59
CA HIS A 133 -7.75 -1.27 -20.97
C HIS A 133 -9.17 -1.50 -21.49
N ASP A 134 -9.54 -0.78 -22.55
CA ASP A 134 -10.75 -0.98 -23.31
C ASP A 134 -10.46 -1.85 -24.55
N PRO A 135 -10.89 -3.12 -24.56
CA PRO A 135 -10.66 -4.01 -25.69
C PRO A 135 -11.42 -3.57 -26.96
N GLY A 136 -12.46 -2.74 -26.83
CA GLY A 136 -13.29 -2.28 -27.95
C GLY A 136 -12.88 -0.94 -28.56
N ASP A 137 -11.90 -0.23 -27.98
CA ASP A 137 -11.53 1.16 -28.34
C ASP A 137 -12.77 2.05 -28.55
N SER A 138 -13.71 2.00 -27.60
CA SER A 138 -15.00 2.64 -27.73
C SER A 138 -14.91 4.13 -27.38
N PRO A 139 -15.48 5.03 -28.21
CA PRO A 139 -15.46 6.48 -27.95
C PRO A 139 -16.19 6.87 -26.66
N GLU A 140 -17.14 6.03 -26.21
CA GLU A 140 -17.83 6.19 -24.93
C GLU A 140 -16.88 6.04 -23.74
N THR A 141 -15.83 5.22 -23.84
CA THR A 141 -14.84 5.05 -22.76
C THR A 141 -14.07 6.35 -22.53
N ARG A 142 -13.57 6.97 -23.61
CA ARG A 142 -12.85 8.25 -23.51
C ARG A 142 -13.75 9.34 -22.94
N SER A 143 -14.97 9.46 -23.47
CA SER A 143 -15.95 10.45 -22.99
C SER A 143 -16.26 10.26 -21.49
N ALA A 144 -16.43 9.02 -21.05
CA ALA A 144 -16.67 8.70 -19.64
C ALA A 144 -15.46 8.99 -18.74
N LEU A 145 -14.24 8.77 -19.22
CA LEU A 145 -13.02 9.13 -18.48
C LEU A 145 -12.88 10.64 -18.30
N LEU A 146 -13.14 11.43 -19.35
CA LEU A 146 -13.09 12.89 -19.25
C LEU A 146 -14.19 13.44 -18.33
N ALA A 147 -15.42 12.93 -18.45
CA ALA A 147 -16.52 13.28 -17.55
C ALA A 147 -16.23 12.90 -16.09
N LEU A 148 -15.54 11.77 -15.89
CA LEU A 148 -15.06 11.35 -14.57
C LEU A 148 -14.06 12.36 -14.01
N LEU A 149 -13.09 12.84 -14.80
CA LEU A 149 -12.15 13.87 -14.36
C LEU A 149 -12.85 15.20 -14.04
N ASP A 150 -13.87 15.58 -14.80
CA ASP A 150 -14.68 16.78 -14.54
C ASP A 150 -15.47 16.70 -13.23
N SER A 151 -15.80 15.49 -12.76
CA SER A 151 -16.45 15.30 -11.45
C SER A 151 -15.54 15.65 -10.26
N TYR A 152 -14.23 15.77 -10.48
CA TYR A 152 -13.27 16.21 -9.47
C TYR A 152 -13.15 17.73 -9.50
N LEU A 153 -13.98 18.42 -8.70
CA LEU A 153 -14.03 19.88 -8.66
C LEU A 153 -12.75 20.50 -8.07
N GLU A 154 -12.14 19.84 -7.08
CA GLU A 154 -10.97 20.35 -6.36
C GLU A 154 -9.71 19.52 -6.65
N ALA A 155 -8.54 20.14 -6.50
CA ALA A 155 -7.26 19.46 -6.57
C ALA A 155 -6.97 18.68 -5.26
N PRO A 156 -6.24 17.55 -5.31
CA PRO A 156 -5.66 16.91 -6.49
C PRO A 156 -6.68 16.18 -7.36
N ARG A 157 -6.48 16.20 -8.68
CA ARG A 157 -7.26 15.43 -9.67
C ARG A 157 -6.41 14.29 -10.22
N PRO A 158 -7.00 13.14 -10.59
CA PRO A 158 -6.25 12.08 -11.28
C PRO A 158 -5.66 12.60 -12.60
N CYS A 159 -4.43 12.20 -12.91
CA CYS A 159 -3.79 12.45 -14.20
C CYS A 159 -4.15 11.33 -15.18
N LEU A 160 -4.68 11.69 -16.34
CA LEU A 160 -5.05 10.74 -17.40
C LEU A 160 -3.98 10.74 -18.50
N GLY A 161 -3.48 9.56 -18.85
CA GLY A 161 -2.61 9.34 -19.99
C GLY A 161 -3.22 8.29 -20.92
N GLU A 162 -3.17 8.52 -22.22
CA GLU A 162 -3.67 7.62 -23.25
C GLU A 162 -2.49 6.99 -24.00
N PHE A 163 -2.47 5.66 -24.10
CA PHE A 163 -1.43 4.94 -24.80
C PHE A 163 -1.80 4.71 -26.28
N VAL A 164 -0.83 4.94 -27.16
CA VAL A 164 -0.98 4.81 -28.60
C VAL A 164 0.23 4.06 -29.16
N GLY A 165 -0.03 3.02 -29.97
CA GLY A 165 0.98 2.34 -30.75
C GLY A 165 1.13 2.97 -32.15
N ASP A 166 2.35 3.02 -32.67
CA ASP A 166 2.62 3.43 -34.04
C ASP A 166 2.78 2.22 -34.99
N PRO A 167 2.86 2.42 -36.32
CA PRO A 167 3.06 1.33 -37.28
C PRO A 167 4.38 0.57 -37.15
N ARG A 168 5.33 1.07 -36.34
CA ARG A 168 6.62 0.45 -36.04
C ARG A 168 6.59 -0.27 -34.69
N HIS A 169 5.41 -0.45 -34.10
CA HIS A 169 5.19 -1.04 -32.77
C HIS A 169 5.88 -0.27 -31.63
N GLN A 170 6.17 1.01 -31.82
CA GLN A 170 6.60 1.90 -30.75
C GLN A 170 5.38 2.42 -29.98
N LEU A 171 5.55 2.58 -28.68
CA LEU A 171 4.50 3.06 -27.78
C LEU A 171 4.74 4.51 -27.40
N TRP A 172 3.64 5.25 -27.35
CA TRP A 172 3.59 6.65 -27.00
C TRP A 172 2.49 6.88 -25.97
N GLN A 173 2.70 7.83 -25.06
CA GLN A 173 1.69 8.29 -24.12
C GLN A 173 1.33 9.74 -24.42
N CYS A 174 0.05 10.01 -24.60
CA CYS A 174 -0.51 11.36 -24.67
C CYS A 174 -1.16 11.70 -23.33
N LEU A 175 -0.66 12.72 -22.64
CA LEU A 175 -1.29 13.18 -21.39
C LEU A 175 -2.51 14.05 -21.71
N TRP A 176 -3.55 13.94 -20.90
CA TRP A 176 -4.72 14.82 -20.97
C TRP A 176 -4.61 15.91 -19.93
N GLU A 177 -4.60 17.16 -20.37
CA GLU A 177 -4.54 18.34 -19.51
C GLU A 177 -5.78 19.22 -19.72
N LEU A 178 -6.31 19.77 -18.62
CA LEU A 178 -7.37 20.76 -18.68
C LEU A 178 -6.75 22.12 -19.00
N ARG A 179 -7.13 22.73 -20.13
CA ARG A 179 -6.70 24.08 -20.50
C ARG A 179 -7.81 25.09 -20.26
N ASP A 180 -7.44 26.22 -19.66
CA ASP A 180 -8.36 27.30 -19.32
C ASP A 180 -9.23 27.71 -20.52
N GLY A 181 -10.54 27.58 -20.37
CA GLY A 181 -11.53 27.94 -21.39
C GLY A 181 -11.57 27.05 -22.65
N GLN A 182 -10.73 26.01 -22.74
CA GLN A 182 -10.65 25.12 -23.91
C GLN A 182 -10.95 23.64 -23.61
N GLY A 183 -11.22 23.30 -22.35
CA GLY A 183 -11.51 21.93 -21.93
C GLY A 183 -10.27 21.02 -21.96
N TRP A 184 -10.50 19.71 -21.95
CA TRP A 184 -9.44 18.70 -21.96
C TRP A 184 -8.77 18.61 -23.33
N GLN A 185 -7.44 18.73 -23.34
CA GLN A 185 -6.62 18.57 -24.55
C GLN A 185 -5.51 17.56 -24.32
N GLN A 186 -5.18 16.82 -25.38
CA GLN A 186 -3.99 15.99 -25.40
C GLN A 186 -2.73 16.84 -25.53
N VAL A 187 -1.78 16.60 -24.64
CA VAL A 187 -0.43 17.15 -24.68
C VAL A 187 0.50 16.08 -25.19
N GLY A 188 1.45 16.52 -26.04
CA GLY A 188 2.12 15.75 -27.08
C GLY A 188 2.57 14.34 -26.70
N PRO A 189 2.70 13.43 -27.70
CA PRO A 189 3.08 12.06 -27.44
C PRO A 189 4.50 12.00 -26.89
N GLU A 190 4.66 11.47 -25.69
CA GLU A 190 5.94 11.14 -25.11
C GLU A 190 6.26 9.66 -25.35
N PRO A 191 7.52 9.31 -25.70
CA PRO A 191 7.88 7.92 -25.95
C PRO A 191 7.77 7.10 -24.67
N VAL A 192 7.23 5.90 -24.79
CA VAL A 192 7.17 4.90 -23.72
C VAL A 192 8.27 3.88 -23.98
N VAL A 193 9.23 3.82 -23.05
CA VAL A 193 10.39 2.93 -23.17
C VAL A 193 10.46 1.98 -21.99
N PRO A 194 10.86 0.72 -22.17
CA PRO A 194 11.09 -0.20 -21.07
C PRO A 194 12.24 0.31 -20.17
N THR A 195 12.14 0.07 -18.86
CA THR A 195 13.19 0.39 -17.89
C THR A 195 13.54 -0.85 -17.07
N PRO A 196 14.78 -1.01 -16.59
CA PRO A 196 15.14 -2.10 -15.69
C PRO A 196 14.26 -2.12 -14.44
N GLU A 197 13.97 -3.32 -13.93
CA GLU A 197 13.31 -3.49 -12.64
C GLU A 197 14.20 -2.93 -11.51
N PRO A 198 13.67 -2.10 -10.60
CA PRO A 198 14.42 -1.58 -9.47
C PRO A 198 14.78 -2.70 -8.48
N ALA A 199 15.85 -2.50 -7.71
CA ALA A 199 16.34 -3.50 -6.74
C ALA A 199 15.32 -3.83 -5.64
N LEU A 200 14.43 -2.90 -5.31
CA LEU A 200 13.29 -3.11 -4.42
C LEU A 200 12.01 -2.73 -5.15
N HIS A 201 10.92 -3.43 -4.85
CA HIS A 201 9.61 -3.05 -5.36
C HIS A 201 9.30 -1.58 -5.00
N PRO A 202 8.77 -0.76 -5.93
CA PRO A 202 8.66 0.70 -5.75
C PRO A 202 7.99 1.16 -4.45
N VAL A 203 7.00 0.42 -3.95
CA VAL A 203 6.28 0.76 -2.70
C VAL A 203 7.09 0.54 -1.41
N VAL A 204 8.16 -0.26 -1.45
CA VAL A 204 8.87 -0.72 -0.23
C VAL A 204 9.43 0.45 0.60
N PRO A 205 10.05 1.47 0.01
CA PRO A 205 10.48 2.67 0.73
C PRO A 205 9.34 3.44 1.43
N ASP A 206 8.11 3.34 0.93
CA ASP A 206 6.95 4.06 1.45
C ASP A 206 6.21 3.25 2.54
N LEU A 207 6.46 1.95 2.68
CA LEU A 207 5.78 1.09 3.66
C LEU A 207 5.88 1.61 5.12
N PRO A 208 7.02 2.16 5.58
CA PRO A 208 7.09 2.75 6.92
C PRO A 208 6.12 3.90 7.14
N SER A 209 5.80 4.68 6.11
CA SER A 209 4.88 5.83 6.23
C SER A 209 3.45 5.50 5.81
N SER A 210 3.21 4.39 5.09
CA SER A 210 1.93 4.09 4.45
C SER A 210 1.25 2.78 4.87
N GLY A 211 1.92 1.88 5.59
CA GLY A 211 1.31 0.59 5.93
C GLY A 211 1.84 -0.11 7.18
N VAL A 212 3.14 -0.08 7.45
CA VAL A 212 3.76 -0.84 8.56
C VAL A 212 3.92 0.00 9.83
N PHE A 213 4.13 1.31 9.68
CA PHE A 213 4.25 2.30 10.77
C PHE A 213 5.23 1.87 11.88
N PRO A 214 6.54 2.16 11.74
CA PRO A 214 7.53 1.70 12.69
C PRO A 214 7.41 2.36 14.07
N HIS A 215 6.65 3.47 14.18
CA HIS A 215 6.46 4.26 15.41
C HIS A 215 5.01 4.73 15.58
N ARG A 216 4.56 4.88 16.82
CA ARG A 216 3.22 5.36 17.20
C ARG A 216 2.86 6.67 16.52
N ALA A 217 3.79 7.61 16.47
CA ALA A 217 3.59 8.93 15.88
C ALA A 217 3.21 8.88 14.39
N ALA A 218 3.77 7.94 13.63
CA ALA A 218 3.49 7.81 12.19
C ALA A 218 2.05 7.35 11.95
N ALA A 219 1.56 6.37 12.71
CA ALA A 219 0.16 5.93 12.64
C ALA A 219 -0.80 7.01 13.19
N ARG A 220 -0.41 7.72 14.25
CA ARG A 220 -1.18 8.85 14.81
C ARG A 220 -1.43 9.94 13.77
N ALA A 221 -0.39 10.36 13.06
CA ALA A 221 -0.48 11.39 12.02
C ALA A 221 -1.48 11.02 10.90
N VAL A 222 -1.59 9.74 10.55
CA VAL A 222 -2.56 9.26 9.56
C VAL A 222 -3.99 9.40 10.08
N LEU A 223 -4.26 8.99 11.32
CA LEU A 223 -5.61 9.12 11.89
C LEU A 223 -5.99 10.58 12.08
N GLU A 224 -5.06 11.44 12.52
CA GLU A 224 -5.29 12.88 12.63
C GLU A 224 -5.68 13.50 11.29
N ALA A 225 -4.94 13.15 10.23
CA ALA A 225 -5.25 13.57 8.87
C ALA A 225 -6.60 13.02 8.34
N SER A 226 -7.13 11.97 8.96
CA SER A 226 -8.37 11.32 8.56
C SER A 226 -9.61 11.92 9.25
N ILE A 227 -9.45 12.66 10.34
CA ILE A 227 -10.55 13.24 11.15
C ILE A 227 -11.59 14.00 10.30
N PRO A 228 -11.22 14.84 9.31
CA PRO A 228 -12.20 15.58 8.51
C PRO A 228 -13.19 14.68 7.74
N PHE A 229 -12.84 13.42 7.51
CA PHE A 229 -13.63 12.47 6.72
C PHE A 229 -14.12 11.28 7.56
N ILE A 230 -13.49 11.03 8.71
CA ILE A 230 -13.77 9.92 9.64
C ILE A 230 -13.74 10.47 11.07
N PRO A 231 -14.83 11.07 11.57
CA PRO A 231 -14.86 11.69 12.90
C PRO A 231 -14.50 10.72 14.03
N GLU A 232 -14.83 9.43 13.89
CA GLU A 232 -14.52 8.35 14.84
C GLU A 232 -13.02 8.17 15.08
N ALA A 233 -12.16 8.63 14.15
CA ALA A 233 -10.71 8.64 14.35
C ALA A 233 -10.31 9.45 15.59
N ARG A 234 -11.07 10.50 15.95
CA ARG A 234 -10.86 11.26 17.18
C ARG A 234 -10.98 10.39 18.42
N ALA A 235 -12.03 9.57 18.50
CA ALA A 235 -12.28 8.72 19.66
C ALA A 235 -11.20 7.63 19.82
N VAL A 236 -10.68 7.10 18.71
CA VAL A 236 -9.52 6.20 18.74
C VAL A 236 -8.27 6.92 19.25
N LEU A 237 -8.01 8.15 18.77
CA LEU A 237 -6.88 8.96 19.21
C LEU A 237 -6.98 9.31 20.71
N ASP A 238 -8.17 9.64 21.21
CA ASP A 238 -8.39 9.95 22.63
C ASP A 238 -8.07 8.75 23.54
N LEU A 239 -8.35 7.52 23.09
CA LEU A 239 -7.97 6.28 23.80
C LEU A 239 -6.46 6.05 23.74
N VAL A 240 -5.85 6.30 22.58
CA VAL A 240 -4.40 6.21 22.40
C VAL A 240 -3.71 7.21 23.33
N ASP A 241 -4.17 8.45 23.41
CA ASP A 241 -3.57 9.51 24.24
C ASP A 241 -3.63 9.21 25.75
N GLN A 242 -4.49 8.30 26.19
CA GLN A 242 -4.52 7.76 27.57
C GLN A 242 -3.43 6.70 27.83
N CYS A 243 -2.82 6.15 26.77
CA CYS A 243 -1.78 5.12 26.88
C CYS A 243 -0.39 5.75 27.10
N PRO A 244 0.45 5.21 28.00
CA PRO A 244 1.81 5.69 28.20
C PRO A 244 2.63 5.68 26.90
N GLU A 245 3.56 6.62 26.74
CA GLU A 245 4.45 6.67 25.56
C GLU A 245 5.40 5.49 25.51
N GLN A 246 5.91 5.06 26.67
CA GLN A 246 6.77 3.89 26.80
C GLN A 246 6.13 2.89 27.74
N VAL A 247 6.00 1.67 27.26
CA VAL A 247 5.31 0.60 27.97
C VAL A 247 6.29 -0.55 28.19
N GLN A 248 6.43 -0.97 29.44
CA GLN A 248 7.26 -2.11 29.82
C GLN A 248 6.39 -3.24 30.35
N LYS A 249 6.70 -4.46 29.93
CA LYS A 249 6.03 -5.65 30.46
C LYS A 249 6.38 -5.85 31.94
N GLY A 250 5.47 -6.46 32.68
CA GLY A 250 5.72 -6.97 34.02
C GLY A 250 6.56 -8.25 34.02
N LYS A 251 6.57 -8.93 35.17
CA LYS A 251 7.41 -10.12 35.41
C LYS A 251 6.92 -11.38 34.69
N PHE A 252 5.65 -11.44 34.30
CA PHE A 252 5.09 -12.63 33.63
C PHE A 252 5.29 -12.56 32.12
N PRO A 253 5.36 -13.73 31.45
CA PRO A 253 5.63 -13.77 30.02
C PRO A 253 4.46 -13.28 29.17
N VAL A 254 4.79 -12.69 28.02
CA VAL A 254 3.85 -12.24 26.99
C VAL A 254 4.02 -13.11 25.75
N ILE A 255 2.98 -13.86 25.41
CA ILE A 255 2.97 -14.81 24.29
C ILE A 255 1.96 -14.34 23.25
N VAL A 256 2.41 -14.10 22.02
CA VAL A 256 1.54 -13.78 20.89
C VAL A 256 1.31 -15.02 20.06
N ILE A 257 0.06 -15.27 19.68
CA ILE A 257 -0.31 -16.32 18.75
C ILE A 257 -0.80 -15.67 17.45
N GLU A 258 -0.04 -15.90 16.39
CA GLU A 258 -0.29 -15.42 15.03
C GLU A 258 -0.79 -16.57 14.13
N GLY A 259 -1.29 -16.21 12.96
CA GLY A 259 -1.71 -17.18 11.94
C GLY A 259 -2.81 -16.66 11.03
N LEU A 260 -3.01 -17.32 9.90
CA LEU A 260 -4.12 -17.05 8.99
C LEU A 260 -5.48 -17.30 9.66
N ASP A 261 -6.55 -16.77 9.08
CA ASP A 261 -7.89 -17.14 9.49
C ASP A 261 -8.13 -18.65 9.34
N ALA A 262 -8.97 -19.20 10.21
CA ALA A 262 -9.26 -20.64 10.32
C ALA A 262 -8.08 -21.59 10.65
N THR A 263 -6.94 -21.09 11.17
CA THR A 263 -5.84 -21.94 11.68
C THR A 263 -6.08 -22.48 13.09
N GLY A 264 -7.17 -22.09 13.77
CA GLY A 264 -7.50 -22.54 15.13
C GLY A 264 -7.02 -21.62 16.26
N LYS A 265 -6.56 -20.39 15.95
CA LYS A 265 -6.06 -19.41 16.93
C LYS A 265 -6.93 -19.28 18.16
N THR A 266 -8.21 -18.92 18.02
CA THR A 266 -9.14 -18.72 19.14
C THR A 266 -9.24 -19.94 20.05
N THR A 267 -9.16 -21.15 19.49
CA THR A 267 -9.20 -22.39 20.27
C THR A 267 -7.90 -22.60 21.06
N VAL A 268 -6.76 -22.36 20.42
CA VAL A 268 -5.44 -22.53 21.04
C VAL A 268 -5.21 -21.44 22.10
N THR A 269 -5.47 -20.17 21.78
CA THR A 269 -5.28 -19.03 22.70
C THR A 269 -6.09 -19.19 23.98
N GLN A 270 -7.37 -19.59 23.88
CA GLN A 270 -8.18 -19.89 25.05
C GLN A 270 -7.60 -21.03 25.89
N SER A 271 -7.23 -22.14 25.24
CA SER A 271 -6.74 -23.34 25.94
C SER A 271 -5.40 -23.09 26.64
N VAL A 272 -4.53 -22.29 26.03
CA VAL A 272 -3.24 -21.87 26.61
C VAL A 272 -3.49 -20.93 27.80
N SER A 273 -4.40 -19.96 27.65
CA SER A 273 -4.78 -19.05 28.73
C SER A 273 -5.30 -19.82 29.94
N ASP A 274 -6.19 -20.80 29.74
CA ASP A 274 -6.75 -21.63 30.81
C ASP A 274 -5.66 -22.47 31.49
N SER A 275 -4.77 -23.09 30.70
CA SER A 275 -3.69 -23.95 31.21
C SER A 275 -2.66 -23.17 32.03
N LEU A 276 -2.32 -21.96 31.61
CA LEU A 276 -1.36 -21.09 32.29
C LEU A 276 -2.00 -20.21 33.36
N LYS A 277 -3.33 -20.26 33.53
CA LYS A 277 -4.10 -19.30 34.34
C LYS A 277 -3.78 -17.85 33.97
N GLY A 278 -3.53 -17.63 32.68
CA GLY A 278 -3.20 -16.34 32.10
C GLY A 278 -4.44 -15.56 31.70
N ILE A 279 -4.22 -14.35 31.18
CA ILE A 279 -5.25 -13.54 30.54
C ILE A 279 -5.12 -13.62 29.02
N LEU A 280 -6.27 -13.66 28.34
CA LEU A 280 -6.34 -13.58 26.88
C LEU A 280 -6.72 -12.15 26.47
N LEU A 281 -5.85 -11.50 25.70
CA LEU A 281 -6.09 -10.21 25.04
C LEU A 281 -6.21 -10.41 23.53
N LYS A 282 -6.88 -9.47 22.85
CA LYS A 282 -7.09 -9.49 21.39
C LYS A 282 -6.56 -8.21 20.77
N SER A 283 -6.03 -8.29 19.55
CA SER A 283 -5.77 -7.12 18.72
C SER A 283 -6.63 -7.14 17.45
N PRO A 284 -7.47 -6.12 17.18
CA PRO A 284 -7.66 -4.91 17.97
C PRO A 284 -8.43 -5.16 19.29
N PRO A 285 -8.27 -4.29 20.31
CA PRO A 285 -8.95 -4.43 21.59
C PRO A 285 -10.44 -4.10 21.52
N ASP A 286 -11.21 -4.62 22.48
CA ASP A 286 -12.67 -4.49 22.49
C ASP A 286 -13.13 -3.01 22.51
N CYS A 287 -12.38 -2.12 23.16
CA CYS A 287 -12.68 -0.69 23.26
C CYS A 287 -12.68 0.06 21.91
N ILE A 288 -12.07 -0.49 20.87
CA ILE A 288 -12.10 0.07 19.50
C ILE A 288 -12.81 -0.85 18.50
N SER A 289 -13.29 -2.01 18.93
CA SER A 289 -13.88 -3.04 18.06
C SER A 289 -15.12 -2.55 17.29
N GLN A 290 -15.89 -1.65 17.88
CA GLN A 290 -17.08 -1.04 17.28
C GLN A 290 -16.79 -0.27 15.99
N TRP A 291 -15.57 0.26 15.81
CA TRP A 291 -15.17 1.00 14.61
C TRP A 291 -14.46 0.13 13.57
N ARG A 292 -14.24 -1.16 13.86
CA ARG A 292 -13.49 -2.05 12.97
C ARG A 292 -14.05 -2.08 11.55
N LYS A 293 -15.36 -2.23 11.41
CA LYS A 293 -16.03 -2.28 10.09
C LYS A 293 -15.80 -0.99 9.29
N LEU A 294 -15.90 0.17 9.96
CA LEU A 294 -15.67 1.47 9.35
C LEU A 294 -14.25 1.58 8.79
N PHE A 295 -13.24 1.22 9.57
CA PHE A 295 -11.84 1.29 9.14
C PHE A 295 -11.42 0.19 8.15
N ASP A 296 -12.09 -0.96 8.14
CA ASP A 296 -11.83 -2.04 7.17
C ASP A 296 -12.23 -1.65 5.73
N ASP A 297 -13.17 -0.72 5.60
CA ASP A 297 -13.66 -0.18 4.33
C ASP A 297 -12.80 1.00 3.80
N GLU A 298 -11.82 1.47 4.57
CA GLU A 298 -10.93 2.57 4.21
C GLU A 298 -9.66 2.10 3.45
N PRO A 299 -8.91 3.01 2.78
CA PRO A 299 -7.67 2.67 2.10
C PRO A 299 -6.65 2.08 3.06
N THR A 300 -5.71 1.27 2.54
CA THR A 300 -4.71 0.56 3.36
C THR A 300 -4.00 1.47 4.36
N ILE A 301 -3.61 2.68 3.97
CA ILE A 301 -2.94 3.63 4.88
C ILE A 301 -3.75 3.94 6.14
N ILE A 302 -5.05 4.22 6.00
CA ILE A 302 -5.93 4.54 7.12
C ILE A 302 -6.23 3.28 7.92
N ARG A 303 -6.60 2.19 7.23
CA ARG A 303 -6.92 0.90 7.85
C ARG A 303 -5.76 0.39 8.70
N ARG A 304 -4.55 0.40 8.16
CA ARG A 304 -3.36 -0.09 8.89
C ARG A 304 -2.95 0.84 10.01
N ALA A 305 -3.17 2.15 9.90
CA ALA A 305 -2.95 3.06 11.00
C ALA A 305 -3.90 2.78 12.18
N PHE A 306 -5.17 2.46 11.91
CA PHE A 306 -6.13 2.03 12.94
C PHE A 306 -5.66 0.79 13.69
N TYR A 307 -5.30 -0.28 12.97
CA TYR A 307 -4.77 -1.51 13.59
C TYR A 307 -3.43 -1.28 14.31
N SER A 308 -2.56 -0.45 13.74
CA SER A 308 -1.28 -0.09 14.37
C SER A 308 -1.50 0.62 15.70
N LEU A 309 -2.44 1.57 15.79
CA LEU A 309 -2.77 2.26 17.04
C LEU A 309 -3.49 1.34 18.03
N GLY A 310 -4.32 0.42 17.54
CA GLY A 310 -4.89 -0.66 18.36
C GLY A 310 -3.81 -1.49 19.07
N ASN A 311 -2.68 -1.76 18.40
CA ASN A 311 -1.55 -2.46 19.04
C ASN A 311 -0.94 -1.66 20.20
N TYR A 312 -0.92 -0.32 20.16
CA TYR A 312 -0.43 0.50 21.28
C TYR A 312 -1.41 0.51 22.46
N ILE A 313 -2.72 0.48 22.19
CA ILE A 313 -3.74 0.31 23.25
C ILE A 313 -3.56 -1.05 23.93
N VAL A 314 -3.45 -2.12 23.14
CA VAL A 314 -3.18 -3.48 23.65
C VAL A 314 -1.85 -3.54 24.40
N ALA A 315 -0.82 -2.82 23.96
CA ALA A 315 0.46 -2.75 24.68
C ALA A 315 0.27 -2.28 26.13
N SER A 316 -0.54 -1.23 26.33
CA SER A 316 -0.86 -0.69 27.66
C SER A 316 -1.54 -1.73 28.55
N GLU A 317 -2.49 -2.48 27.99
CA GLU A 317 -3.16 -3.58 28.70
C GLU A 317 -2.19 -4.73 29.02
N ILE A 318 -1.33 -5.13 28.06
CA ILE A 318 -0.28 -6.14 28.27
C ILE A 318 0.61 -5.73 29.44
N ALA A 319 1.09 -4.48 29.49
CA ALA A 319 1.93 -3.98 30.58
C ALA A 319 1.28 -4.19 31.94
N LYS A 320 0.01 -3.79 32.07
CA LYS A 320 -0.73 -3.89 33.32
C LYS A 320 -0.92 -5.34 33.74
N GLU A 321 -1.35 -6.21 32.83
CA GLU A 321 -1.74 -7.57 33.17
C GLU A 321 -0.54 -8.52 33.33
N SER A 322 0.55 -8.28 32.60
CA SER A 322 1.81 -9.04 32.76
C SER A 322 2.50 -8.80 34.11
N THR A 323 2.00 -7.90 34.97
CA THR A 323 2.43 -7.83 36.38
C THR A 323 1.80 -8.91 37.25
N LYS A 324 0.66 -9.47 36.82
CA LYS A 324 -0.22 -10.36 37.60
C LYS A 324 -0.20 -11.81 37.13
N SER A 325 -0.19 -12.04 35.82
CA SER A 325 -0.26 -13.38 35.22
C SER A 325 0.33 -13.40 33.79
N PRO A 326 0.60 -14.58 33.22
CA PRO A 326 0.97 -14.71 31.81
C PRO A 326 -0.08 -14.08 30.90
N VAL A 327 0.36 -13.41 29.83
CA VAL A 327 -0.52 -12.73 28.87
C VAL A 327 -0.45 -13.45 27.53
N ILE A 328 -1.60 -13.91 27.05
CA ILE A 328 -1.76 -14.52 25.73
C ILE A 328 -2.44 -13.49 24.83
N VAL A 329 -1.89 -13.23 23.66
CA VAL A 329 -2.43 -12.22 22.72
C VAL A 329 -2.81 -12.90 21.41
N ASP A 330 -4.08 -12.81 21.01
CA ASP A 330 -4.57 -13.25 19.69
C ASP A 330 -4.34 -12.13 18.68
N ARG A 331 -3.33 -12.34 17.81
CA ARG A 331 -2.76 -11.37 16.85
C ARG A 331 -2.15 -10.13 17.51
N TYR A 332 -1.07 -9.61 16.91
CA TYR A 332 -0.48 -8.35 17.34
C TYR A 332 0.15 -7.57 16.16
N TRP A 333 1.36 -7.04 16.32
CA TRP A 333 2.01 -6.25 15.25
C TRP A 333 2.34 -7.07 14.00
N HIS A 334 2.80 -8.32 14.13
CA HIS A 334 3.12 -9.17 12.97
C HIS A 334 1.93 -9.32 12.04
N SER A 335 0.70 -9.51 12.57
CA SER A 335 -0.53 -9.48 11.77
C SER A 335 -0.69 -8.16 11.00
N THR A 336 -0.49 -7.02 11.65
CA THR A 336 -0.66 -5.70 11.01
C THR A 336 0.36 -5.49 9.89
N ALA A 337 1.64 -5.73 10.18
CA ALA A 337 2.74 -5.56 9.24
C ALA A 337 2.65 -6.54 8.07
N THR A 338 2.33 -7.80 8.34
CA THR A 338 2.24 -8.85 7.32
C THR A 338 1.22 -8.52 6.25
N TYR A 339 0.00 -8.19 6.66
CA TYR A 339 -1.05 -7.88 5.70
C TYR A 339 -0.87 -6.50 5.07
N ALA A 340 -0.15 -5.57 5.71
CA ALA A 340 0.25 -4.32 5.05
C ALA A 340 1.20 -4.60 3.87
N ILE A 341 2.28 -5.34 4.13
CA ILE A 341 3.29 -5.67 3.11
C ILE A 341 2.66 -6.50 1.98
N ALA A 342 1.88 -7.52 2.30
CA ALA A 342 1.27 -8.40 1.31
C ALA A 342 0.24 -7.68 0.42
N THR A 343 -0.49 -6.69 0.96
CA THR A 343 -1.44 -5.88 0.18
C THR A 343 -0.73 -4.81 -0.66
N GLU A 344 0.27 -4.11 -0.12
CA GLU A 344 0.88 -2.97 -0.81
C GLU A 344 1.91 -3.36 -1.85
N VAL A 345 2.71 -4.40 -1.63
CA VAL A 345 3.62 -4.92 -2.66
C VAL A 345 2.75 -5.58 -3.74
N SER A 346 2.89 -5.24 -5.01
CA SER A 346 2.17 -5.91 -6.11
C SER A 346 3.01 -7.05 -6.70
N GLY A 347 2.38 -7.92 -7.50
CA GLY A 347 3.05 -9.09 -8.07
C GLY A 347 3.28 -10.24 -7.08
N GLY A 348 4.16 -11.16 -7.47
CA GLY A 348 4.47 -12.39 -6.75
C GLY A 348 5.37 -12.24 -5.52
N VAL A 349 5.64 -13.37 -4.86
CA VAL A 349 6.45 -13.48 -3.64
C VAL A 349 7.88 -12.92 -3.82
N GLN A 350 8.43 -13.02 -5.03
CA GLN A 350 9.77 -12.51 -5.36
C GLN A 350 9.91 -10.99 -5.23
N HIS A 351 8.79 -10.24 -5.28
CA HIS A 351 8.83 -8.77 -5.15
C HIS A 351 8.67 -8.29 -3.70
N LEU A 352 8.45 -9.21 -2.74
CA LEU A 352 8.49 -8.86 -1.32
C LEU A 352 9.87 -8.33 -0.93
N PRO A 353 9.97 -7.43 0.07
CA PRO A 353 11.26 -7.00 0.62
C PRO A 353 12.16 -8.20 0.93
N PRO A 354 13.47 -8.14 0.61
CA PRO A 354 14.36 -9.28 0.84
C PRO A 354 14.39 -9.67 2.32
N ALA A 355 14.72 -10.94 2.62
CA ALA A 355 14.92 -11.39 3.99
C ALA A 355 15.90 -10.46 4.74
N HIS A 356 15.70 -10.28 6.05
CA HIS A 356 16.46 -9.36 6.89
C HIS A 356 16.28 -7.86 6.59
N HIS A 357 15.38 -7.49 5.66
CA HIS A 357 15.05 -6.08 5.43
C HIS A 357 14.48 -5.44 6.72
N PRO A 358 14.88 -4.21 7.08
CA PRO A 358 14.47 -3.56 8.34
C PRO A 358 12.95 -3.46 8.56
N ILE A 359 12.16 -3.51 7.49
CA ILE A 359 10.68 -3.50 7.56
C ILE A 359 10.09 -4.68 8.34
N TYR A 360 10.83 -5.78 8.45
CA TYR A 360 10.42 -6.98 9.19
C TYR A 360 10.78 -6.93 10.67
N GLN A 361 11.49 -5.88 11.12
CA GLN A 361 11.89 -5.74 12.51
C GLN A 361 10.77 -5.14 13.34
N TRP A 362 10.58 -5.70 14.53
CA TRP A 362 9.64 -5.19 15.51
C TRP A 362 9.82 -3.69 15.82
N PRO A 363 8.73 -2.91 15.98
CA PRO A 363 8.77 -1.50 16.33
C PRO A 363 9.51 -1.26 17.65
N ARG A 364 10.40 -0.26 17.69
CA ARG A 364 11.24 0.00 18.88
C ARG A 364 10.43 0.55 20.07
N ASP A 365 9.33 1.22 19.80
CA ASP A 365 8.44 1.88 20.76
C ASP A 365 7.20 1.05 21.11
N LEU A 366 7.03 -0.14 20.53
CA LEU A 366 5.95 -1.07 20.87
C LEU A 366 6.46 -2.15 21.84
N LEU A 367 5.68 -2.45 22.88
CA LEU A 367 6.00 -3.52 23.83
C LEU A 367 6.25 -4.84 23.10
N ARG A 368 7.47 -5.35 23.21
CA ARG A 368 7.89 -6.58 22.54
C ARG A 368 7.44 -7.80 23.33
N PRO A 369 6.81 -8.81 22.70
CA PRO A 369 6.47 -10.05 23.37
C PRO A 369 7.73 -10.91 23.62
N ASP A 370 7.62 -11.85 24.56
CA ASP A 370 8.68 -12.82 24.86
C ASP A 370 8.73 -13.93 23.80
N LEU A 371 7.56 -14.33 23.29
CA LEU A 371 7.40 -15.41 22.32
C LEU A 371 6.32 -15.09 21.29
N VAL A 372 6.56 -15.43 20.03
CA VAL A 372 5.56 -15.38 18.95
C VAL A 372 5.44 -16.76 18.33
N LEU A 373 4.24 -17.32 18.38
CA LEU A 373 3.91 -18.62 17.81
C LEU A 373 3.02 -18.43 16.58
N LEU A 374 3.44 -18.93 15.42
CA LEU A 374 2.67 -18.88 14.19
C LEU A 374 1.98 -20.22 13.95
N LEU A 375 0.65 -20.24 14.10
CA LEU A 375 -0.15 -21.41 13.79
C LEU A 375 -0.32 -21.54 12.27
N THR A 376 0.12 -22.66 11.73
CA THR A 376 -0.02 -23.01 10.31
C THR A 376 -0.85 -24.28 10.15
N VAL A 377 -1.63 -24.35 9.09
CA VAL A 377 -2.30 -25.58 8.64
C VAL A 377 -2.18 -25.68 7.13
N SER A 378 -2.38 -26.88 6.58
CA SER A 378 -2.42 -27.03 5.12
C SER A 378 -3.57 -26.20 4.52
N PRO A 379 -3.42 -25.68 3.27
CA PRO A 379 -4.49 -24.96 2.60
C PRO A 379 -5.80 -25.75 2.51
N GLU A 380 -5.72 -27.05 2.29
CA GLU A 380 -6.87 -27.96 2.20
C GLU A 380 -7.59 -28.07 3.53
N GLU A 381 -6.85 -28.21 4.62
CA GLU A 381 -7.41 -28.26 5.98
C GLU A 381 -8.04 -26.92 6.36
N ARG A 382 -7.44 -25.79 5.96
CA ARG A 382 -8.02 -24.46 6.18
C ARG A 382 -9.39 -24.33 5.50
N ILE A 383 -9.50 -24.77 4.24
CA ILE A 383 -10.77 -24.74 3.48
C ILE A 383 -11.82 -25.62 4.16
N LYS A 384 -11.45 -26.85 4.59
CA LYS A 384 -12.35 -27.75 5.33
C LYS A 384 -12.89 -27.08 6.60
N ARG A 385 -12.02 -26.41 7.37
CA ARG A 385 -12.41 -25.71 8.61
C ARG A 385 -13.34 -24.53 8.34
N ILE A 386 -13.11 -23.76 7.29
CA ILE A 386 -13.99 -22.65 6.88
C ILE A 386 -15.38 -23.20 6.51
N GLN A 387 -15.43 -24.26 5.70
CA GLN A 387 -16.68 -24.90 5.28
C GLN A 387 -17.45 -25.49 6.48
N ALA A 388 -16.76 -26.13 7.41
CA ALA A 388 -17.36 -26.73 8.59
C ALA A 388 -17.96 -25.71 9.58
N ARG A 389 -17.49 -24.46 9.58
CA ARG A 389 -18.04 -23.40 10.45
C ARG A 389 -19.46 -23.00 10.06
N GLY A 390 -19.85 -23.16 8.78
CA GLY A 390 -21.18 -22.81 8.30
C GLY A 390 -21.55 -21.31 8.46
N MET A 391 -20.56 -20.44 8.70
CA MET A 391 -20.74 -19.00 8.83
C MET A 391 -20.36 -18.28 7.53
N ASP A 392 -20.84 -17.05 7.37
CA ASP A 392 -20.40 -16.17 6.30
C ASP A 392 -18.89 -15.96 6.36
N ARG A 393 -18.22 -16.12 5.21
CA ARG A 393 -16.78 -15.94 5.08
C ARG A 393 -16.40 -14.50 5.39
N THR A 394 -15.31 -14.30 6.12
CA THR A 394 -14.73 -12.96 6.26
C THR A 394 -14.20 -12.49 4.89
N ARG A 395 -14.09 -11.17 4.70
CA ARG A 395 -13.46 -10.58 3.50
C ARG A 395 -12.03 -11.11 3.31
N GLU A 396 -11.32 -11.29 4.40
CA GLU A 396 -9.95 -11.80 4.42
C GLU A 396 -9.89 -13.30 4.06
N GLU A 397 -10.80 -14.12 4.59
CA GLU A 397 -10.94 -15.53 4.22
C GLU A 397 -11.23 -15.69 2.72
N ALA A 398 -12.15 -14.88 2.19
CA ALA A 398 -12.48 -14.87 0.77
C ALA A 398 -11.28 -14.45 -0.10
N GLU A 399 -10.50 -13.45 0.34
CA GLU A 399 -9.31 -12.97 -0.37
C GLU A 399 -8.18 -14.02 -0.36
N LEU A 400 -7.92 -14.67 0.79
CA LEU A 400 -6.91 -15.72 0.94
C LEU A 400 -7.26 -17.03 0.20
N GLU A 401 -8.54 -17.30 -0.02
CA GLU A 401 -9.02 -18.43 -0.83
C GLU A 401 -8.94 -18.11 -2.33
N ALA A 402 -9.40 -16.93 -2.74
CA ALA A 402 -9.43 -16.53 -4.14
C ALA A 402 -8.05 -16.21 -4.72
N ASN A 403 -7.08 -15.81 -3.89
CA ASN A 403 -5.76 -15.37 -4.33
C ASN A 403 -4.63 -16.16 -3.64
N SER A 404 -4.17 -17.22 -4.30
CA SER A 404 -3.06 -18.06 -3.82
C SER A 404 -1.75 -17.30 -3.67
N ILE A 405 -1.47 -16.32 -4.53
CA ILE A 405 -0.26 -15.49 -4.46
C ILE A 405 -0.31 -14.57 -3.25
N PHE A 406 -1.46 -13.95 -2.97
CA PHE A 406 -1.64 -13.15 -1.76
C PHE A 406 -1.42 -13.98 -0.50
N ARG A 407 -1.98 -15.19 -0.44
CA ARG A 407 -1.73 -16.13 0.66
C ARG A 407 -0.25 -16.44 0.83
N GLN A 408 0.44 -16.84 -0.25
CA GLN A 408 1.88 -17.14 -0.21
C GLN A 408 2.69 -15.94 0.28
N LYS A 409 2.31 -14.72 -0.11
CA LYS A 409 2.98 -13.51 0.36
C LYS A 409 2.78 -13.26 1.84
N VAL A 410 1.58 -13.52 2.37
CA VAL A 410 1.31 -13.45 3.81
C VAL A 410 2.14 -14.49 4.57
N GLU A 411 2.15 -15.74 4.10
CA GLU A 411 2.93 -16.84 4.70
C GLU A 411 4.44 -16.54 4.70
N GLU A 412 5.00 -16.15 3.55
CA GLU A 412 6.41 -15.78 3.40
C GLU A 412 6.77 -14.56 4.28
N THR A 413 5.87 -13.58 4.34
CA THR A 413 6.12 -12.38 5.14
C THR A 413 6.19 -12.72 6.64
N TYR A 414 5.32 -13.60 7.16
CA TYR A 414 5.46 -14.08 8.54
C TYR A 414 6.79 -14.79 8.78
N GLN A 415 7.28 -15.58 7.83
CA GLN A 415 8.57 -16.28 7.94
C GLN A 415 9.76 -15.31 7.98
N ARG A 416 9.63 -14.14 7.37
CA ARG A 416 10.68 -13.10 7.34
C ARG A 416 10.66 -12.17 8.54
N MET A 417 9.66 -12.24 9.42
CA MET A 417 9.56 -11.36 10.59
C MET A 417 10.67 -11.62 11.61
N GLU A 418 11.16 -10.55 12.24
CA GLU A 418 12.32 -10.59 13.12
C GLU A 418 12.16 -9.77 14.40
N LYS A 419 12.87 -10.23 15.44
CA LYS A 419 13.04 -9.54 16.74
C LYS A 419 11.73 -9.19 17.46
N PRO A 420 10.80 -10.14 17.65
CA PRO A 420 11.03 -11.58 17.62
C PRO A 420 10.57 -12.24 16.30
N ALA A 421 11.24 -13.34 15.96
CA ALA A 421 10.83 -14.20 14.87
C ALA A 421 9.63 -15.08 15.26
N CYS A 422 8.88 -15.54 14.28
CA CYS A 422 7.78 -16.47 14.49
C CYS A 422 8.30 -17.92 14.63
N LEU A 423 8.00 -18.59 15.74
CA LEU A 423 8.14 -20.04 15.83
C LEU A 423 6.91 -20.72 15.23
N VAL A 424 7.12 -21.51 14.18
CA VAL A 424 6.05 -22.18 13.45
C VAL A 424 5.52 -23.37 14.25
N VAL A 425 4.20 -23.46 14.37
CA VAL A 425 3.48 -24.58 15.00
C VAL A 425 2.48 -25.15 14.01
N ASP A 426 2.67 -26.43 13.66
CA ASP A 426 1.67 -27.15 12.88
C ASP A 426 0.41 -27.38 13.73
N ALA A 427 -0.69 -26.76 13.31
CA ALA A 427 -1.99 -26.82 13.94
C ALA A 427 -2.94 -27.82 13.24
N SER A 428 -2.41 -28.68 12.36
CA SER A 428 -3.15 -29.76 11.71
C SER A 428 -3.55 -30.91 12.64
N PRO A 429 -2.74 -31.31 13.66
CA PRO A 429 -3.12 -32.35 14.63
C PRO A 429 -4.31 -31.97 15.54
N SER A 430 -4.68 -32.88 16.46
CA SER A 430 -5.75 -32.62 17.43
C SER A 430 -5.45 -31.43 18.34
N LYS A 431 -6.50 -30.80 18.86
CA LYS A 431 -6.42 -29.64 19.77
C LYS A 431 -5.47 -29.91 20.95
N GLU A 432 -5.55 -31.09 21.55
CA GLU A 432 -4.75 -31.51 22.71
C GLU A 432 -3.27 -31.61 22.34
N LYS A 433 -2.97 -32.15 21.16
CA LYS A 433 -1.59 -32.29 20.69
C LYS A 433 -0.97 -30.92 20.38
N VAL A 434 -1.72 -30.04 19.72
CA VAL A 434 -1.28 -28.67 19.45
C VAL A 434 -1.05 -27.91 20.76
N LEU A 435 -1.96 -28.03 21.73
CA LEU A 435 -1.81 -27.41 23.05
C LEU A 435 -0.55 -27.89 23.78
N GLN A 436 -0.27 -29.20 23.77
CA GLN A 436 0.95 -29.75 24.37
C GLN A 436 2.22 -29.16 23.75
N VAL A 437 2.27 -29.07 22.41
CA VAL A 437 3.42 -28.48 21.70
C VAL A 437 3.58 -27.01 22.07
N VAL A 438 2.49 -26.24 22.08
CA VAL A 438 2.52 -24.82 22.44
C VAL A 438 3.00 -24.63 23.88
N LEU A 439 2.48 -25.40 24.84
CA LEU A 439 2.90 -25.28 26.24
C LEU A 439 4.37 -25.65 26.44
N SER A 440 4.88 -26.66 25.73
CA SER A 440 6.32 -27.00 25.73
C SER A 440 7.15 -25.83 25.23
N LEU A 441 6.79 -25.25 24.08
CA LEU A 441 7.51 -24.11 23.51
C LEU A 441 7.51 -22.90 24.46
N ILE A 442 6.41 -22.66 25.17
CA ILE A 442 6.35 -21.59 26.18
C ILE A 442 7.31 -21.90 27.33
N GLN A 443 7.32 -23.12 27.87
CA GLN A 443 8.23 -23.52 28.94
C GLN A 443 9.71 -23.41 28.55
N ASP A 444 10.03 -23.73 27.29
CA ASP A 444 11.40 -23.75 26.78
C ASP A 444 11.94 -22.33 26.48
N ASN A 445 11.07 -21.35 26.24
CA ASN A 445 11.46 -20.01 25.78
C ASN A 445 11.12 -18.88 26.78
N CYS A 446 10.22 -19.11 27.72
CA CYS A 446 9.78 -18.13 28.71
C CYS A 446 10.16 -18.61 30.12
N HIS A 447 11.29 -18.14 30.65
CA HIS A 447 11.76 -18.42 32.01
C HIS A 447 11.24 -17.41 33.04
#